data_AF-A0A923ZJN3-F1
#
_entry.id   AF-A0A923ZJN3-F1
#
_cell.length_a   1.000
_cell.length_b   1.000
_cell.length_c   1.000
_cell.angle_alpha   90.00
_cell.angle_beta   90.00
_cell.angle_gamma   90.00
#
_symmetry.space_group_name_H-M   'P 1'
#
loop_
_entity.id
_entity.type
_entity.pdbx_description
1 polymer ?
#
loop_
_entity_poly.entity_id
_entity_poly.type
_entity_poly.pdbx_seq_one_letter_code
_entity_poly.pdbx_strand_id
1 'polypeptide(L)'
;MIKIFLLFLALALNGNLLYAQTMRYDKTAEGFLVFHPILTDADGKIIPWNNPKPQVAYDSIINKLWNFWDTMRIDKNGLPYYMNHQVWLPGNNDGRGLGGDQMAQALSSWQLLYQYTGNERVKDNMRFIADYYITHSLSAPNAVWPNIPYPYNTYVYSGFYDGDMILGKGFTQPDKAGSFGIELVKMYMLTGDEKYIDNAVDIANTLARLTKVGNDKNSPIPFKVNAATGKIGELKNYEGEVLGTTCYSTNWAGTLQLFQMLTALKKGNPTLYKISFDKLLNWMKKYPLATNKWGPFFEDVPGWSDTQINAITFARYMMENHFLFPDWKQQVAKIFDWVYEKLGNDSWKKYGVTVVNEQTSYPVPGQSHTSRQAAAELLYAQLSGDTSRNENAVLQLNWATYMVNEAGISNYPRDEVWFSDGYVDYIRHYLRAMTSLPTLAPANANHILSSTSIISKADYAPNFNKGNVLDMPFEETAQLKIFYKIFDKNAIETIRMMDKPIQILQGNEVLPEKENLQNDGWNWKPLDTGGVLTIKHSSSNQIKIK
;
A
#
# COMPACT_ATOMS: atom_id res chain seq x y z
N MET A 1 -40.08 -22.48 -58.85
CA MET A 1 -40.11 -21.13 -58.22
C MET A 1 -40.74 -21.28 -56.84
N ILE A 2 -40.02 -21.75 -55.83
CA ILE A 2 -39.07 -21.03 -54.94
C ILE A 2 -39.76 -19.94 -54.12
N LYS A 3 -39.98 -20.22 -52.82
CA LYS A 3 -39.93 -19.34 -51.62
C LYS A 3 -40.39 -20.18 -50.41
N ILE A 4 -39.47 -20.84 -49.72
CA ILE A 4 -38.81 -20.42 -48.46
C ILE A 4 -39.82 -20.20 -47.32
N PHE A 5 -39.96 -21.21 -46.46
CA PHE A 5 -40.25 -21.06 -45.03
C PHE A 5 -39.42 -22.12 -44.29
N LEU A 6 -38.32 -21.67 -43.68
CA LEU A 6 -37.40 -22.49 -42.91
C LEU A 6 -37.84 -22.48 -41.44
N LEU A 7 -37.84 -23.69 -40.87
CA LEU A 7 -38.04 -24.01 -39.46
C LEU A 7 -37.27 -23.07 -38.52
N PHE A 8 -37.98 -22.44 -37.59
CA PHE A 8 -37.42 -22.03 -36.30
C PHE A 8 -37.25 -23.27 -35.44
N LEU A 9 -36.06 -23.89 -35.50
CA LEU A 9 -35.61 -24.79 -34.44
C LEU A 9 -34.83 -23.94 -33.44
N ALA A 10 -35.38 -23.79 -32.24
CA ALA A 10 -34.72 -23.17 -31.10
C ALA A 10 -33.49 -23.99 -30.70
N LEU A 11 -32.31 -23.59 -31.19
CA LEU A 11 -31.02 -23.99 -30.65
C LEU A 11 -30.75 -23.17 -29.38
N ALA A 12 -31.42 -23.54 -28.29
CA ALA A 12 -30.90 -23.34 -26.96
C ALA A 12 -29.91 -24.49 -26.71
N LEU A 13 -28.63 -24.27 -26.99
CA LEU A 13 -27.47 -25.03 -26.51
C LEU A 13 -26.21 -24.47 -27.19
N ASN A 14 -25.16 -24.21 -26.40
CA ASN A 14 -23.85 -23.66 -26.76
C ASN A 14 -23.69 -22.12 -26.66
N GLY A 15 -24.03 -21.60 -25.48
CA GLY A 15 -23.46 -20.36 -24.93
C GLY A 15 -22.09 -20.54 -24.29
N ASN A 16 -21.37 -21.65 -24.55
CA ASN A 16 -19.95 -21.78 -24.24
C ASN A 16 -19.15 -21.06 -25.35
N LEU A 17 -19.33 -19.74 -25.44
CA LEU A 17 -18.36 -18.88 -26.10
C LEU A 17 -17.08 -18.96 -25.27
N LEU A 18 -16.07 -19.54 -25.90
CA LEU A 18 -14.66 -19.53 -25.53
C LEU A 18 -14.26 -18.21 -24.84
N TYR A 19 -14.38 -18.14 -23.52
CA TYR A 19 -13.36 -17.47 -22.74
C TYR A 19 -12.12 -18.34 -22.93
N ALA A 20 -11.18 -17.90 -23.77
CA ALA A 20 -9.82 -18.41 -23.70
C ALA A 20 -9.45 -18.37 -22.21
N GLN A 21 -9.19 -19.53 -21.60
CA GLN A 21 -8.74 -19.60 -20.21
C GLN A 21 -7.59 -18.60 -20.10
N THR A 22 -7.76 -17.54 -19.30
CA THR A 22 -6.65 -16.67 -18.97
C THR A 22 -5.52 -17.58 -18.51
N MET A 23 -4.34 -17.43 -19.11
CA MET A 23 -3.20 -18.26 -18.79
C MET A 23 -2.84 -18.01 -17.32
N ARG A 24 -3.36 -18.83 -16.42
CA ARG A 24 -3.06 -18.75 -14.99
C ARG A 24 -1.67 -19.32 -14.81
N TYR A 25 -0.76 -18.51 -14.29
CA TYR A 25 0.59 -18.96 -13.96
C TYR A 25 0.61 -19.97 -12.82
N ASP A 26 -0.48 -20.05 -12.07
CA ASP A 26 -0.59 -20.86 -10.87
C ASP A 26 -0.45 -22.36 -11.13
N LYS A 27 0.52 -22.97 -10.46
CA LYS A 27 0.73 -24.42 -10.38
C LYS A 27 0.53 -24.94 -8.96
N THR A 28 -0.22 -24.23 -8.11
CA THR A 28 -0.44 -24.62 -6.70
C THR A 28 -1.04 -26.02 -6.61
N ALA A 29 -0.28 -26.90 -5.99
CA ALA A 29 -0.62 -28.30 -5.77
C ALA A 29 0.08 -28.80 -4.49
N GLU A 30 -0.04 -30.07 -4.16
CA GLU A 30 0.74 -30.62 -3.06
C GLU A 30 2.24 -30.47 -3.32
N GLY A 31 2.96 -29.87 -2.36
CA GLY A 31 4.40 -29.62 -2.45
C GLY A 31 4.81 -28.47 -3.38
N PHE A 32 3.87 -27.75 -3.99
CA PHE A 32 4.16 -26.67 -4.93
C PHE A 32 3.23 -25.47 -4.72
N LEU A 33 3.78 -24.25 -4.64
CA LEU A 33 3.01 -23.03 -4.43
C LEU A 33 3.30 -22.04 -5.55
N VAL A 34 2.27 -21.75 -6.34
CA VAL A 34 2.25 -20.84 -7.50
C VAL A 34 3.37 -21.08 -8.51
N PHE A 35 4.57 -20.60 -8.23
CA PHE A 35 5.73 -20.68 -9.10
C PHE A 35 6.80 -21.68 -8.66
N HIS A 36 6.81 -22.11 -7.39
CA HIS A 36 7.97 -22.81 -6.81
C HIS A 36 7.58 -24.03 -5.97
N PRO A 37 8.44 -25.07 -5.93
CA PRO A 37 8.34 -26.15 -4.95
C PRO A 37 8.47 -25.60 -3.53
N ILE A 38 7.63 -26.07 -2.61
CA ILE A 38 7.65 -25.64 -1.21
C ILE A 38 8.90 -26.19 -0.52
N LEU A 39 9.68 -25.29 0.06
CA LEU A 39 10.86 -25.60 0.87
C LEU A 39 10.53 -25.44 2.35
N THR A 40 11.10 -26.31 3.18
CA THR A 40 10.96 -26.25 4.63
C THR A 40 12.30 -26.31 5.35
N ASP A 41 12.34 -25.80 6.58
CA ASP A 41 13.42 -26.04 7.52
C ASP A 41 13.38 -27.47 8.11
N ALA A 42 14.27 -27.75 9.06
CA ALA A 42 14.37 -29.05 9.73
C ALA A 42 13.13 -29.40 10.58
N ASP A 43 12.36 -28.40 11.01
CA ASP A 43 11.12 -28.57 11.78
C ASP A 43 9.89 -28.68 10.87
N GLY A 44 10.08 -28.65 9.54
CA GLY A 44 9.00 -28.71 8.55
C GLY A 44 8.28 -27.37 8.32
N LYS A 45 8.82 -26.25 8.81
CA LYS A 45 8.22 -24.92 8.62
C LYS A 45 8.67 -24.29 7.32
N ILE A 46 7.76 -23.56 6.67
CA ILE A 46 8.03 -22.94 5.36
C ILE A 46 9.16 -21.91 5.44
N ILE A 47 10.13 -22.03 4.53
CA ILE A 47 11.19 -21.05 4.30
C ILE A 47 10.98 -20.36 2.94
N PRO A 48 11.57 -19.17 2.70
CA PRO A 48 11.43 -18.50 1.40
C PRO A 48 12.00 -19.35 0.25
N TRP A 49 11.40 -19.26 -0.93
CA TRP A 49 11.78 -20.13 -2.06
C TRP A 49 13.17 -19.83 -2.63
N ASN A 50 13.60 -18.56 -2.65
CA ASN A 50 14.83 -18.11 -3.31
C ASN A 50 16.06 -18.13 -2.39
N ASN A 51 15.87 -18.02 -1.08
CA ASN A 51 16.96 -18.11 -0.11
C ASN A 51 16.44 -18.51 1.27
N PRO A 52 17.09 -19.46 1.98
CA PRO A 52 16.66 -19.86 3.32
C PRO A 52 16.80 -18.73 4.36
N LYS A 53 17.59 -17.68 4.10
CA LYS A 53 17.70 -16.50 4.97
C LYS A 53 16.64 -15.46 4.58
N PRO A 54 15.63 -15.18 5.43
CA PRO A 54 14.57 -14.21 5.13
C PRO A 54 15.10 -12.85 4.68
N GLN A 55 16.14 -12.35 5.34
CA GLN A 55 16.75 -11.05 5.01
C GLN A 55 17.32 -10.94 3.59
N VAL A 56 17.77 -12.05 2.99
CA VAL A 56 18.27 -12.09 1.61
C VAL A 56 17.09 -12.30 0.65
N ALA A 57 16.17 -13.19 1.02
CA ALA A 57 14.99 -13.49 0.24
C ALA A 57 14.12 -12.24 0.02
N TYR A 58 13.81 -11.50 1.09
CA TYR A 58 12.90 -10.36 1.05
C TYR A 58 13.46 -9.20 0.22
N ASP A 59 14.74 -8.86 0.40
CA ASP A 59 15.42 -7.87 -0.43
C ASP A 59 15.38 -8.27 -1.93
N SER A 60 15.65 -9.54 -2.24
CA SER A 60 15.56 -10.05 -3.61
C SER A 60 14.13 -9.95 -4.18
N ILE A 61 13.10 -10.30 -3.40
CA ILE A 61 11.70 -10.18 -3.84
C ILE A 61 11.31 -8.74 -4.12
N ILE A 62 11.66 -7.80 -3.24
CA ILE A 62 11.37 -6.36 -3.42
C ILE A 62 11.99 -5.87 -4.74
N ASN A 63 13.27 -6.18 -4.97
CA ASN A 63 13.97 -5.76 -6.18
C ASN A 63 13.38 -6.38 -7.45
N LYS A 64 12.98 -7.65 -7.43
CA LYS A 64 12.34 -8.33 -8.57
C LYS A 64 11.00 -7.68 -8.93
N LEU A 65 10.16 -7.40 -7.93
CA LEU A 65 8.85 -6.78 -8.14
C LEU A 65 8.97 -5.35 -8.68
N TRP A 66 9.89 -4.55 -8.11
CA TRP A 66 10.16 -3.21 -8.63
C TRP A 66 10.68 -3.25 -10.07
N ASN A 67 11.65 -4.12 -10.36
CA ASN A 67 12.19 -4.25 -11.71
C ASN A 67 11.09 -4.63 -12.71
N PHE A 68 10.22 -5.58 -12.36
CA PHE A 68 9.09 -5.93 -13.20
C PHE A 68 8.16 -4.72 -13.43
N TRP A 69 7.82 -3.97 -12.37
CA TRP A 69 6.98 -2.79 -12.48
C TRP A 69 7.57 -1.70 -13.38
N ASP A 70 8.83 -1.34 -13.17
CA ASP A 70 9.51 -0.28 -13.90
C ASP A 70 9.76 -0.63 -15.37
N THR A 71 9.90 -1.92 -15.69
CA THR A 71 10.16 -2.41 -17.04
C THR A 71 8.92 -2.98 -17.73
N MET A 72 7.74 -2.82 -17.15
CA MET A 72 6.49 -3.20 -17.82
C MET A 72 6.38 -2.52 -19.18
N ARG A 73 5.86 -3.27 -20.16
CA ARG A 73 5.72 -2.75 -21.52
C ARG A 73 4.84 -1.50 -21.55
N ILE A 74 5.11 -0.65 -22.53
CA ILE A 74 4.22 0.43 -22.92
C ILE A 74 2.98 -0.17 -23.60
N ASP A 75 1.84 0.43 -23.34
CA ASP A 75 0.55 0.00 -23.84
C ASP A 75 0.13 0.79 -25.10
N LYS A 76 -1.03 0.44 -25.67
CA LYS A 76 -1.52 0.95 -26.97
C LYS A 76 -1.66 2.47 -27.04
N ASN A 77 -1.91 3.13 -25.90
CA ASN A 77 -2.03 4.60 -25.80
C ASN A 77 -0.72 5.30 -25.42
N GLY A 78 0.40 4.58 -25.38
CA GLY A 78 1.72 5.15 -25.06
C GLY A 78 2.01 5.27 -23.55
N LEU A 79 1.08 4.89 -22.68
CA LEU A 79 1.32 4.85 -21.23
C LEU A 79 1.95 3.51 -20.80
N PRO A 80 2.68 3.47 -19.67
CA PRO A 80 3.01 2.21 -19.03
C PRO A 80 1.76 1.37 -18.74
N TYR A 81 1.83 0.06 -18.93
CA TYR A 81 0.68 -0.84 -18.81
C TYR A 81 -0.10 -0.71 -17.49
N TYR A 82 0.61 -0.51 -16.37
CA TYR A 82 0.01 -0.34 -15.04
C TYR A 82 -0.85 0.94 -14.89
N MET A 83 -0.81 1.86 -15.85
CA MET A 83 -1.67 3.06 -15.86
C MET A 83 -3.05 2.79 -16.45
N ASN A 84 -3.21 1.71 -17.23
CA ASN A 84 -4.47 1.41 -17.93
C ASN A 84 -5.23 0.24 -17.31
N HIS A 85 -4.51 -0.70 -16.69
CA HIS A 85 -5.02 -2.02 -16.35
C HIS A 85 -4.79 -2.35 -14.88
N GLN A 86 -5.63 -3.24 -14.36
CA GLN A 86 -5.52 -3.82 -13.01
C GLN A 86 -4.91 -5.22 -12.99
N VAL A 87 -4.96 -5.94 -14.12
CA VAL A 87 -4.35 -7.27 -14.25
C VAL A 87 -3.33 -7.32 -15.37
N TRP A 88 -2.18 -7.94 -15.08
CA TRP A 88 -1.19 -8.26 -16.10
C TRP A 88 -1.53 -9.53 -16.87
N LEU A 89 -1.39 -9.47 -18.18
CA LEU A 89 -1.43 -10.65 -19.04
C LEU A 89 -0.18 -10.73 -19.95
N PRO A 90 0.51 -11.90 -19.99
CA PRO A 90 1.62 -12.08 -20.93
C PRO A 90 1.11 -12.01 -22.37
N GLY A 91 1.73 -11.15 -23.18
CA GLY A 91 1.43 -11.04 -24.61
C GLY A 91 0.03 -10.54 -24.99
N ASN A 92 -0.83 -10.22 -24.02
CA ASN A 92 -2.19 -9.70 -24.27
C ASN A 92 -2.54 -8.60 -23.26
N ASN A 93 -3.51 -7.76 -23.57
CA ASN A 93 -3.98 -6.71 -22.66
C ASN A 93 -5.27 -7.13 -21.97
N ASP A 94 -5.36 -6.84 -20.67
CA ASP A 94 -6.56 -7.07 -19.87
C ASP A 94 -7.71 -6.17 -20.35
N GLY A 95 -8.95 -6.66 -20.25
CA GLY A 95 -10.12 -5.88 -20.68
C GLY A 95 -10.56 -4.85 -19.65
N ARG A 96 -10.08 -4.97 -18.40
CA ARG A 96 -10.48 -4.12 -17.28
C ARG A 96 -9.55 -2.93 -17.14
N GLY A 97 -10.11 -1.87 -16.59
CA GLY A 97 -9.41 -0.62 -16.27
C GLY A 97 -8.55 -0.76 -15.02
N LEU A 98 -8.26 0.39 -14.41
CA LEU A 98 -7.45 0.56 -13.22
C LEU A 98 -8.12 -0.03 -11.97
N GLY A 99 -7.34 -0.68 -11.12
CA GLY A 99 -7.89 -1.27 -9.90
C GLY A 99 -7.97 -0.25 -8.78
N GLY A 100 -9.13 0.35 -8.55
CA GLY A 100 -9.45 1.06 -7.31
C GLY A 100 -8.36 2.02 -6.79
N ASP A 101 -7.65 1.57 -5.75
CA ASP A 101 -6.64 2.31 -4.99
C ASP A 101 -5.20 2.16 -5.54
N GLN A 102 -5.00 1.47 -6.67
CA GLN A 102 -3.70 1.05 -7.20
C GLN A 102 -2.68 2.20 -7.28
N MET A 103 -3.08 3.39 -7.74
CA MET A 103 -2.17 4.53 -7.86
C MET A 103 -1.77 5.11 -6.50
N ALA A 104 -2.70 5.21 -5.54
CA ALA A 104 -2.37 5.65 -4.19
C ALA A 104 -1.46 4.64 -3.47
N GLN A 105 -1.74 3.34 -3.63
CA GLN A 105 -0.91 2.27 -3.08
C GLN A 105 0.49 2.28 -3.71
N ALA A 106 0.59 2.56 -5.02
CA ALA A 106 1.87 2.70 -5.71
C ALA A 106 2.71 3.80 -5.07
N LEU A 107 2.17 5.00 -4.93
CA LEU A 107 2.86 6.13 -4.29
C LEU A 107 3.29 5.78 -2.85
N SER A 108 2.42 5.13 -2.09
CA SER A 108 2.70 4.72 -0.71
C SER A 108 3.87 3.72 -0.62
N SER A 109 3.90 2.73 -1.53
CA SER A 109 4.99 1.74 -1.60
C SER A 109 6.29 2.34 -2.11
N TRP A 110 6.22 3.17 -3.15
CA TRP A 110 7.38 3.81 -3.76
C TRP A 110 8.04 4.82 -2.85
N GLN A 111 7.28 5.51 -2.00
CA GLN A 111 7.86 6.36 -0.95
C GLN A 111 8.75 5.55 0.00
N LEU A 112 8.29 4.36 0.42
CA LEU A 112 9.06 3.45 1.28
C LEU A 112 10.22 2.78 0.52
N LEU A 113 10.04 2.47 -0.76
CA LEU A 113 11.09 1.86 -1.58
C LEU A 113 12.20 2.86 -1.90
N TYR A 114 11.85 4.12 -2.14
CA TYR A 114 12.83 5.17 -2.42
C TYR A 114 13.74 5.39 -1.21
N GLN A 115 13.18 5.55 0.00
CA GLN A 115 14.02 5.68 1.20
C GLN A 115 14.95 4.46 1.34
N TYR A 116 14.45 3.26 1.03
CA TYR A 116 15.20 2.01 1.19
C TYR A 116 16.33 1.87 0.17
N THR A 117 16.14 2.30 -1.07
CA THR A 117 17.06 2.02 -2.19
C THR A 117 17.88 3.22 -2.66
N GLY A 118 17.42 4.44 -2.39
CA GLY A 118 17.93 5.67 -3.00
C GLY A 118 17.77 5.71 -4.53
N ASN A 119 16.88 4.88 -5.10
CA ASN A 119 16.72 4.79 -6.56
C ASN A 119 15.84 5.94 -7.08
N GLU A 120 16.43 6.93 -7.74
CA GLU A 120 15.69 8.08 -8.30
C GLU A 120 14.66 7.68 -9.36
N ARG A 121 14.83 6.54 -10.04
CA ARG A 121 13.80 6.03 -10.96
C ARG A 121 12.47 5.74 -10.25
N VAL A 122 12.52 5.37 -8.97
CA VAL A 122 11.31 5.21 -8.13
C VAL A 122 10.62 6.56 -7.94
N LYS A 123 11.38 7.62 -7.66
CA LYS A 123 10.85 8.99 -7.55
C LYS A 123 10.28 9.51 -8.86
N ASP A 124 10.94 9.25 -9.98
CA ASP A 124 10.43 9.63 -11.30
C ASP A 124 9.10 8.94 -11.60
N ASN A 125 8.99 7.65 -11.25
CA ASN A 125 7.74 6.91 -11.37
C ASN A 125 6.62 7.50 -10.50
N MET A 126 6.94 7.87 -9.26
CA MET A 126 5.98 8.55 -8.37
C MET A 126 5.50 9.88 -8.95
N ARG A 127 6.42 10.72 -9.45
CA ARG A 127 6.07 11.99 -10.12
C ARG A 127 5.17 11.74 -11.32
N PHE A 128 5.52 10.79 -12.18
CA PHE A 128 4.71 10.44 -13.34
C PHE A 128 3.29 9.99 -12.96
N ILE A 129 3.16 9.07 -11.99
CA ILE A 129 1.85 8.61 -11.52
C ILE A 129 1.02 9.79 -10.98
N ALA A 130 1.59 10.58 -10.06
CA ALA A 130 0.87 11.68 -9.43
C ALA A 130 0.46 12.76 -10.44
N ASP A 131 1.37 13.19 -11.32
CA ASP A 131 1.12 14.23 -12.32
C ASP A 131 0.07 13.80 -13.34
N TYR A 132 0.16 12.55 -13.81
CA TYR A 132 -0.81 12.01 -14.76
C TYR A 132 -2.20 11.93 -14.12
N TYR A 133 -2.29 11.40 -12.90
CA TYR A 133 -3.56 11.19 -12.23
C TYR A 133 -4.26 12.50 -11.85
N ILE A 134 -3.52 13.49 -11.34
CA ILE A 134 -4.04 14.84 -11.05
C ILE A 134 -4.69 15.48 -12.28
N THR A 135 -4.09 15.29 -13.46
CA THR A 135 -4.55 15.95 -14.69
C THR A 135 -5.62 15.16 -15.45
N HIS A 136 -5.79 13.87 -15.17
CA HIS A 136 -6.66 12.97 -15.96
C HIS A 136 -7.75 12.24 -15.17
N SER A 137 -7.81 12.38 -13.84
CA SER A 137 -8.73 11.62 -12.97
C SER A 137 -9.72 12.49 -12.18
N LEU A 138 -9.47 13.79 -12.00
CA LEU A 138 -10.27 14.59 -11.07
C LEU A 138 -11.65 14.95 -11.64
N SER A 139 -12.68 14.83 -10.79
CA SER A 139 -14.02 15.33 -11.09
C SER A 139 -14.05 16.85 -11.26
N ALA A 140 -14.97 17.34 -12.09
CA ALA A 140 -15.05 18.75 -12.46
C ALA A 140 -15.25 19.67 -11.24
N PRO A 141 -14.68 20.90 -11.23
CA PRO A 141 -14.80 21.84 -10.11
C PRO A 141 -16.25 22.25 -9.76
N ASN A 142 -17.19 22.12 -10.71
CA ASN A 142 -18.61 22.43 -10.50
C ASN A 142 -19.46 21.20 -10.13
N ALA A 143 -18.84 20.03 -9.93
CA ALA A 143 -19.53 18.83 -9.47
C ALA A 143 -19.98 18.96 -8.01
N VAL A 144 -20.94 18.14 -7.57
CA VAL A 144 -21.32 18.06 -6.15
C VAL A 144 -20.14 17.57 -5.29
N TRP A 145 -19.36 16.64 -5.83
CA TRP A 145 -18.07 16.16 -5.32
C TRP A 145 -16.94 16.64 -6.24
N PRO A 146 -16.46 17.89 -6.11
CA PRO A 146 -15.41 18.41 -6.97
C PRO A 146 -14.03 17.90 -6.55
N ASN A 147 -13.11 17.81 -7.52
CA ASN A 147 -11.70 17.46 -7.32
C ASN A 147 -11.46 16.07 -6.72
N ILE A 148 -12.43 15.15 -6.80
CA ILE A 148 -12.28 13.77 -6.32
C ILE A 148 -11.81 12.90 -7.50
N PRO A 149 -10.73 12.12 -7.35
CA PRO A 149 -10.25 11.25 -8.41
C PRO A 149 -11.25 10.13 -8.73
N TYR A 150 -11.40 9.80 -10.01
CA TYR A 150 -12.05 8.59 -10.47
C TYR A 150 -11.07 7.42 -10.42
N PRO A 151 -11.39 6.34 -9.68
CA PRO A 151 -10.50 5.19 -9.51
C PRO A 151 -10.50 4.22 -10.69
N TYR A 152 -11.23 4.52 -11.78
CA TYR A 152 -11.39 3.62 -12.92
C TYR A 152 -11.53 4.38 -14.24
N ASN A 153 -10.90 3.88 -15.29
CA ASN A 153 -11.03 4.29 -16.69
C ASN A 153 -12.07 3.40 -17.40
N THR A 154 -13.28 3.93 -17.61
CA THR A 154 -14.39 3.14 -18.21
C THR A 154 -14.15 2.79 -19.67
N TYR A 155 -13.36 3.61 -20.37
CA TYR A 155 -12.75 3.26 -21.63
C TYR A 155 -11.24 3.15 -21.44
N VAL A 156 -10.72 1.91 -21.48
CA VAL A 156 -9.37 1.58 -21.02
C VAL A 156 -8.28 2.46 -21.63
N TYR A 157 -8.35 2.72 -22.94
CA TYR A 157 -7.33 3.46 -23.68
C TYR A 157 -7.65 4.96 -23.88
N SER A 158 -8.59 5.52 -23.12
CA SER A 158 -8.94 6.95 -23.20
C SER A 158 -7.79 7.88 -22.77
N GLY A 159 -6.90 7.40 -21.88
CA GLY A 159 -5.98 8.24 -21.12
C GLY A 159 -6.65 9.03 -19.97
N PHE A 160 -7.94 8.83 -19.74
CA PHE A 160 -8.72 9.49 -18.69
C PHE A 160 -9.42 8.49 -17.79
N TYR A 161 -9.45 8.80 -16.50
CA TYR A 161 -10.19 8.05 -15.50
C TYR A 161 -11.49 8.79 -15.22
N ASP A 162 -12.62 8.08 -15.31
CA ASP A 162 -13.92 8.74 -15.40
C ASP A 162 -15.05 7.95 -14.74
N GLY A 163 -14.76 6.92 -13.95
CA GLY A 163 -15.80 6.19 -13.25
C GLY A 163 -15.34 5.17 -12.21
N ASP A 164 -16.21 4.18 -12.05
CA ASP A 164 -16.10 3.00 -11.20
C ASP A 164 -16.26 1.75 -12.05
N MET A 165 -15.62 0.64 -11.66
CA MET A 165 -15.67 -0.62 -12.42
C MET A 165 -17.09 -1.18 -12.60
N ILE A 166 -17.92 -1.11 -11.56
CA ILE A 166 -19.25 -1.74 -11.53
C ILE A 166 -20.35 -0.72 -11.82
N LEU A 167 -20.25 0.47 -11.26
CA LEU A 167 -21.26 1.53 -11.42
C LEU A 167 -21.04 2.39 -12.67
N GLY A 168 -19.88 2.26 -13.31
CA GLY A 168 -19.55 2.92 -14.56
C GLY A 168 -19.25 4.41 -14.40
N LYS A 169 -19.46 5.15 -15.50
CA LYS A 169 -19.01 6.53 -15.67
C LYS A 169 -19.65 7.48 -14.66
N GLY A 170 -18.83 8.40 -14.15
CA GLY A 170 -19.21 9.47 -13.23
C GLY A 170 -19.28 9.06 -11.76
N PHE A 171 -19.09 7.78 -11.42
CA PHE A 171 -18.99 7.33 -10.03
C PHE A 171 -17.56 7.39 -9.54
N THR A 172 -17.36 7.97 -8.36
CA THR A 172 -16.08 8.02 -7.65
C THR A 172 -16.19 7.28 -6.32
N GLN A 173 -15.03 7.04 -5.69
CA GLN A 173 -14.87 6.38 -4.41
C GLN A 173 -14.13 7.32 -3.43
N PRO A 174 -14.85 8.02 -2.54
CA PRO A 174 -14.25 9.05 -1.66
C PRO A 174 -13.17 8.54 -0.69
N ASP A 175 -13.16 7.25 -0.34
CA ASP A 175 -12.11 6.67 0.51
C ASP A 175 -10.77 6.58 -0.22
N LYS A 176 -10.80 6.32 -1.54
CA LYS A 176 -9.60 6.31 -2.39
C LYS A 176 -9.08 7.71 -2.62
N ALA A 177 -9.97 8.69 -2.67
CA ALA A 177 -9.58 10.10 -2.70
C ALA A 177 -8.80 10.50 -1.44
N GLY A 178 -9.21 10.04 -0.26
CA GLY A 178 -8.46 10.24 0.97
C GLY A 178 -7.07 9.59 0.92
N SER A 179 -7.00 8.37 0.38
CA SER A 179 -5.74 7.61 0.20
C SER A 179 -4.81 8.26 -0.83
N PHE A 180 -5.33 8.81 -1.92
CA PHE A 180 -4.51 9.57 -2.87
C PHE A 180 -4.08 10.93 -2.33
N GLY A 181 -4.99 11.65 -1.66
CA GLY A 181 -4.73 12.98 -1.11
C GLY A 181 -3.58 12.99 -0.10
N ILE A 182 -3.49 11.99 0.79
CA ILE A 182 -2.34 11.87 1.71
C ILE A 182 -1.03 11.66 0.95
N GLU A 183 -1.03 10.85 -0.11
CA GLU A 183 0.17 10.62 -0.91
C GLU A 183 0.60 11.87 -1.68
N LEU A 184 -0.34 12.75 -2.07
CA LEU A 184 -0.01 14.07 -2.61
C LEU A 184 0.67 14.99 -1.58
N VAL A 185 0.24 14.96 -0.31
CA VAL A 185 0.96 15.69 0.75
C VAL A 185 2.39 15.16 0.89
N LYS A 186 2.58 13.84 0.84
CA LYS A 186 3.92 13.24 0.88
C LYS A 186 4.74 13.57 -0.37
N MET A 187 4.12 13.66 -1.55
CA MET A 187 4.79 14.12 -2.77
C MET A 187 5.28 15.56 -2.65
N TYR A 188 4.49 16.45 -2.04
CA TYR A 188 4.95 17.79 -1.71
C TYR A 188 6.16 17.75 -0.77
N MET A 189 6.12 16.94 0.29
CA MET A 189 7.24 16.82 1.23
C MET A 189 8.50 16.20 0.59
N LEU A 190 8.32 15.27 -0.35
CA LEU A 190 9.38 14.58 -1.09
C LEU A 190 10.05 15.49 -2.13
N THR A 191 9.29 16.38 -2.76
CA THR A 191 9.73 17.11 -3.98
C THR A 191 9.82 18.62 -3.83
N GLY A 192 9.10 19.21 -2.86
CA GLY A 192 8.93 20.65 -2.70
C GLY A 192 7.95 21.30 -3.69
N ASP A 193 7.33 20.55 -4.60
CA ASP A 193 6.45 21.09 -5.64
C ASP A 193 5.04 21.37 -5.08
N GLU A 194 4.63 22.64 -5.07
CA GLU A 194 3.39 23.09 -4.44
C GLU A 194 2.12 22.54 -5.12
N LYS A 195 2.19 22.14 -6.40
CA LYS A 195 1.02 21.60 -7.10
C LYS A 195 0.43 20.37 -6.39
N TYR A 196 1.27 19.56 -5.73
CA TYR A 196 0.81 18.38 -5.02
C TYR A 196 0.02 18.76 -3.75
N ILE A 197 0.53 19.72 -2.96
CA ILE A 197 -0.17 20.14 -1.74
C ILE A 197 -1.46 20.89 -2.08
N ASP A 198 -1.49 21.64 -3.17
CA ASP A 198 -2.70 22.35 -3.63
C ASP A 198 -3.81 21.37 -4.00
N ASN A 199 -3.50 20.33 -4.80
CA ASN A 199 -4.47 19.28 -5.13
C ASN A 199 -4.89 18.45 -3.91
N ALA A 200 -3.98 18.19 -2.96
CA ALA A 200 -4.32 17.53 -1.70
C ALA A 200 -5.32 18.36 -0.87
N VAL A 201 -5.13 19.68 -0.82
CA VAL A 201 -6.03 20.62 -0.15
C VAL A 201 -7.41 20.61 -0.80
N ASP A 202 -7.48 20.60 -2.13
CA ASP A 202 -8.74 20.56 -2.86
C ASP A 202 -9.54 19.28 -2.58
N ILE A 203 -8.88 18.12 -2.61
CA ILE A 203 -9.48 16.84 -2.22
C ILE A 203 -9.97 16.91 -0.76
N ALA A 204 -9.11 17.36 0.16
CA ALA A 204 -9.45 17.44 1.58
C ALA A 204 -10.61 18.39 1.86
N ASN A 205 -10.69 19.52 1.16
CA ASN A 205 -11.80 20.47 1.28
C ASN A 205 -13.13 19.83 0.90
N THR A 206 -13.17 19.06 -0.19
CA THR A 206 -14.38 18.32 -0.59
C THR A 206 -14.75 17.26 0.43
N LEU A 207 -13.81 16.41 0.84
CA LEU A 207 -14.07 15.35 1.81
C LEU A 207 -14.57 15.92 3.14
N ALA A 208 -13.91 16.96 3.66
CA ALA A 208 -14.26 17.57 4.94
C ALA A 208 -15.64 18.24 4.90
N ARG A 209 -15.93 19.03 3.85
CA ARG A 209 -17.23 19.68 3.65
C ARG A 209 -18.39 18.68 3.58
N LEU A 210 -18.16 17.52 2.98
CA LEU A 210 -19.18 16.49 2.77
C LEU A 210 -19.22 15.44 3.89
N THR A 211 -18.34 15.53 4.89
CA THR A 211 -18.34 14.65 6.07
C THR A 211 -19.52 14.96 7.00
N LYS A 212 -20.43 13.98 7.13
CA LYS A 212 -21.62 14.05 7.98
C LYS A 212 -21.47 13.19 9.23
N VAL A 213 -22.44 13.25 10.14
CA VAL A 213 -22.51 12.29 11.24
C VAL A 213 -23.03 10.96 10.69
N GLY A 214 -22.28 9.87 10.89
CA GLY A 214 -22.67 8.52 10.47
C GLY A 214 -23.44 7.74 11.54
N ASN A 215 -23.91 6.55 11.16
CA ASN A 215 -24.54 5.56 12.04
C ASN A 215 -24.04 4.14 11.72
N ASP A 216 -24.62 3.11 12.34
CA ASP A 216 -24.27 1.69 12.15
C ASP A 216 -24.46 1.17 10.71
N LYS A 217 -25.25 1.88 9.91
CA LYS A 217 -25.58 1.55 8.52
C LYS A 217 -24.93 2.45 7.49
N ASN A 218 -24.53 3.67 7.86
CA ASN A 218 -23.98 4.67 6.95
C ASN A 218 -22.71 5.28 7.53
N SER A 219 -21.61 5.22 6.77
CA SER A 219 -20.40 5.93 7.13
C SER A 219 -20.57 7.46 6.96
N PRO A 220 -19.76 8.28 7.65
CA PRO A 220 -19.77 9.74 7.52
C PRO A 220 -19.65 10.28 6.09
N ILE A 221 -19.04 9.46 5.21
CA ILE A 221 -18.84 9.67 3.78
C ILE A 221 -19.24 8.33 3.10
N PRO A 222 -19.95 8.32 1.96
CA PRO A 222 -20.30 7.09 1.26
C PRO A 222 -19.07 6.42 0.62
N PHE A 223 -19.17 5.11 0.37
CA PHE A 223 -18.17 4.33 -0.37
C PHE A 223 -18.13 4.69 -1.85
N LYS A 224 -19.29 4.70 -2.53
CA LYS A 224 -19.39 5.08 -3.96
C LYS A 224 -20.46 6.13 -4.17
N VAL A 225 -20.17 7.15 -4.98
CA VAL A 225 -21.08 8.27 -5.26
C VAL A 225 -20.84 8.85 -6.65
N ASN A 226 -21.91 9.22 -7.35
CA ASN A 226 -21.78 9.94 -8.61
C ASN A 226 -21.30 11.38 -8.34
N ALA A 227 -20.16 11.76 -8.91
CA ALA A 227 -19.51 13.01 -8.55
C ALA A 227 -20.35 14.24 -8.93
N ALA A 228 -20.93 14.24 -10.13
CA ALA A 228 -21.71 15.35 -10.67
C ALA A 228 -23.04 15.56 -9.91
N THR A 229 -23.74 14.47 -9.59
CA THR A 229 -25.11 14.53 -9.05
C THR A 229 -25.19 14.32 -7.53
N GLY A 230 -24.17 13.71 -6.93
CA GLY A 230 -24.19 13.26 -5.54
C GLY A 230 -25.05 12.01 -5.30
N LYS A 231 -25.58 11.35 -6.34
CA LYS A 231 -26.35 10.12 -6.22
C LYS A 231 -25.48 9.01 -5.62
N ILE A 232 -25.93 8.42 -4.51
CA ILE A 232 -25.25 7.26 -3.92
C ILE A 232 -25.39 6.04 -4.83
N GLY A 233 -24.33 5.25 -4.94
CA GLY A 233 -24.31 3.99 -5.68
C GLY A 233 -25.16 2.89 -5.04
N GLU A 234 -25.39 1.84 -5.82
CA GLU A 234 -26.15 0.65 -5.42
C GLU A 234 -25.18 -0.49 -5.16
N LEU A 235 -25.43 -1.28 -4.11
CA LEU A 235 -24.82 -2.60 -3.94
C LEU A 235 -25.70 -3.62 -4.66
N LYS A 236 -25.09 -4.55 -5.39
CA LYS A 236 -25.78 -5.55 -6.19
C LYS A 236 -25.24 -6.97 -5.91
N ASN A 237 -26.05 -7.99 -6.14
CA ASN A 237 -25.49 -9.34 -6.33
C ASN A 237 -24.91 -9.49 -7.74
N TYR A 238 -24.31 -10.65 -8.02
CA TYR A 238 -23.74 -10.95 -9.34
C TYR A 238 -24.81 -11.07 -10.43
N GLU A 239 -26.06 -11.30 -10.05
CA GLU A 239 -27.24 -11.32 -10.94
C GLU A 239 -27.77 -9.91 -11.25
N GLY A 240 -27.25 -8.87 -10.59
CA GLY A 240 -27.59 -7.46 -10.81
C GLY A 240 -28.76 -6.93 -9.96
N GLU A 241 -29.30 -7.73 -9.04
CA GLU A 241 -30.34 -7.33 -8.09
C GLU A 241 -29.76 -6.38 -7.04
N VAL A 242 -30.48 -5.29 -6.75
CA VAL A 242 -30.04 -4.28 -5.78
C VAL A 242 -30.26 -4.79 -4.36
N LEU A 243 -29.16 -4.96 -3.61
CA LEU A 243 -29.13 -5.43 -2.22
C LEU A 243 -29.08 -4.27 -1.20
N GLY A 244 -28.74 -3.07 -1.66
CA GLY A 244 -28.60 -1.90 -0.80
C GLY A 244 -27.88 -0.76 -1.50
N THR A 245 -27.26 0.12 -0.71
CA THR A 245 -26.53 1.28 -1.20
C THR A 245 -25.07 1.23 -0.80
N THR A 246 -24.22 1.93 -1.53
CA THR A 246 -22.79 2.09 -1.23
C THR A 246 -22.56 3.19 -0.18
N CYS A 247 -23.42 3.27 0.84
CA CYS A 247 -23.33 4.26 1.93
C CYS A 247 -22.29 3.92 3.01
N TYR A 248 -21.64 2.76 2.94
CA TYR A 248 -20.78 2.26 4.01
C TYR A 248 -19.45 1.75 3.47
N SER A 249 -18.36 2.28 4.03
CA SER A 249 -17.02 1.67 4.04
C SER A 249 -16.29 2.15 5.30
N THR A 250 -15.17 1.53 5.64
CA THR A 250 -14.35 1.90 6.81
C THR A 250 -12.92 2.25 6.45
N ASN A 251 -12.57 2.33 5.16
CA ASN A 251 -11.24 2.68 4.70
C ASN A 251 -10.91 4.18 4.84
N TRP A 252 -11.06 4.74 6.03
CA TRP A 252 -10.92 6.18 6.29
C TRP A 252 -9.58 6.56 6.91
N ALA A 253 -8.66 5.60 7.11
CA ALA A 253 -7.33 5.87 7.65
C ALA A 253 -6.56 6.88 6.79
N GLY A 254 -6.66 6.79 5.46
CA GLY A 254 -6.06 7.77 4.53
C GLY A 254 -6.63 9.17 4.74
N THR A 255 -7.95 9.32 4.81
CA THR A 255 -8.63 10.60 5.07
C THR A 255 -8.29 11.19 6.44
N LEU A 256 -8.24 10.36 7.49
CA LEU A 256 -7.85 10.79 8.84
C LEU A 256 -6.43 11.36 8.85
N GLN A 257 -5.48 10.65 8.22
CA GLN A 257 -4.09 11.10 8.10
C GLN A 257 -3.97 12.35 7.23
N LEU A 258 -4.70 12.45 6.11
CA LEU A 258 -4.74 13.64 5.26
C LEU A 258 -5.12 14.88 6.06
N PHE A 259 -6.20 14.81 6.86
CA PHE A 259 -6.62 15.91 7.72
C PHE A 259 -5.58 16.26 8.78
N GLN A 260 -4.94 15.26 9.40
CA GLN A 260 -3.87 15.49 10.38
C GLN A 260 -2.66 16.20 9.75
N MET A 261 -2.18 15.72 8.61
CA MET A 261 -1.00 16.29 7.94
C MET A 261 -1.26 17.71 7.44
N LEU A 262 -2.40 17.97 6.79
CA LEU A 262 -2.74 19.32 6.33
C LEU A 262 -2.95 20.30 7.49
N THR A 263 -3.53 19.84 8.60
CA THR A 263 -3.68 20.63 9.83
C THR A 263 -2.31 20.98 10.41
N ALA A 264 -1.39 20.02 10.49
CA ALA A 264 -0.03 20.24 10.98
C ALA A 264 0.75 21.22 10.08
N LEU A 265 0.60 21.11 8.76
CA LEU A 265 1.19 22.01 7.77
C LEU A 265 0.47 23.38 7.67
N LYS A 266 -0.68 23.55 8.35
CA LYS A 266 -1.53 24.74 8.29
C LYS A 266 -1.95 25.09 6.85
N LYS A 267 -2.21 24.09 6.01
CA LYS A 267 -2.67 24.25 4.63
C LYS A 267 -4.17 24.00 4.54
N GLY A 268 -4.85 24.68 3.62
CA GLY A 268 -6.29 24.54 3.40
C GLY A 268 -7.16 25.07 4.54
N ASN A 269 -8.08 24.24 5.05
CA ASN A 269 -9.01 24.61 6.13
C ASN A 269 -8.83 23.75 7.40
N PRO A 270 -7.80 24.00 8.22
CA PRO A 270 -7.51 23.22 9.43
C PRO A 270 -8.68 23.09 10.40
N THR A 271 -9.51 24.13 10.55
CA THR A 271 -10.69 24.11 11.42
C THR A 271 -11.72 23.08 10.93
N LEU A 272 -12.04 23.09 9.64
CA LEU A 272 -12.99 22.14 9.05
C LEU A 272 -12.42 20.71 9.02
N TYR A 273 -11.12 20.57 8.77
CA TYR A 273 -10.43 19.28 8.82
C TYR A 273 -10.52 18.66 10.21
N LYS A 274 -10.27 19.45 11.26
CA LYS A 274 -10.43 18.97 12.64
C LYS A 274 -11.86 18.52 12.94
N ILE A 275 -12.87 19.31 12.57
CA ILE A 275 -14.28 18.94 12.79
C ILE A 275 -14.63 17.63 12.08
N SER A 276 -14.14 17.46 10.86
CA SER A 276 -14.42 16.29 10.02
C SER A 276 -13.66 15.06 10.49
N PHE A 277 -12.41 15.24 10.89
CA PHE A 277 -11.60 14.24 11.57
C PHE A 277 -12.30 13.71 12.81
N ASP A 278 -12.80 14.60 13.69
CA ASP A 278 -13.49 14.20 14.92
C ASP A 278 -14.75 13.38 14.60
N LYS A 279 -15.54 13.77 13.59
CA LYS A 279 -16.73 13.00 13.14
C LYS A 279 -16.35 11.60 12.65
N LEU A 280 -15.34 11.49 11.79
CA LEU A 280 -14.87 10.22 11.23
C LEU A 280 -14.29 9.32 12.32
N LEU A 281 -13.38 9.83 13.15
CA LEU A 281 -12.71 9.06 14.19
C LEU A 281 -13.72 8.57 15.24
N ASN A 282 -14.65 9.42 15.67
CA ASN A 282 -15.69 9.02 16.62
C ASN A 282 -16.62 7.96 16.02
N TRP A 283 -16.94 8.06 14.73
CA TRP A 283 -17.71 7.03 14.03
C TRP A 283 -16.94 5.70 13.96
N MET A 284 -15.66 5.73 13.56
CA MET A 284 -14.79 4.55 13.49
C MET A 284 -14.69 3.83 14.85
N LYS A 285 -14.51 4.59 15.93
CA LYS A 285 -14.47 4.05 17.30
C LYS A 285 -15.80 3.46 17.75
N LYS A 286 -16.91 4.16 17.46
CA LYS A 286 -18.24 3.79 17.93
C LYS A 286 -18.82 2.58 17.22
N TYR A 287 -18.58 2.45 15.92
CA TYR A 287 -19.22 1.41 15.09
C TYR A 287 -18.22 0.32 14.66
N PRO A 288 -17.38 0.48 13.61
CA PRO A 288 -16.61 -0.65 13.09
C PRO A 288 -15.61 -1.22 14.09
N LEU A 289 -14.99 -0.41 14.94
CA LEU A 289 -14.10 -0.91 16.00
C LEU A 289 -14.84 -1.72 17.07
N ALA A 290 -16.11 -1.40 17.34
CA ALA A 290 -16.92 -2.10 18.33
C ALA A 290 -17.57 -3.36 17.77
N THR A 291 -17.86 -3.40 16.46
CA THR A 291 -18.65 -4.46 15.82
C THR A 291 -17.85 -5.36 14.89
N ASN A 292 -16.62 -5.00 14.54
CA ASN A 292 -15.82 -5.63 13.48
C ASN A 292 -16.53 -5.69 12.12
N LYS A 293 -17.44 -4.74 11.86
CA LYS A 293 -18.07 -4.55 10.56
C LYS A 293 -17.18 -3.63 9.73
N TRP A 294 -16.37 -4.18 8.85
CA TRP A 294 -15.35 -3.45 8.09
C TRP A 294 -15.85 -3.00 6.72
N GLY A 295 -16.80 -3.72 6.14
CA GLY A 295 -17.46 -3.38 4.90
C GLY A 295 -16.54 -3.31 3.67
N PRO A 296 -17.13 -2.90 2.53
CA PRO A 296 -16.51 -3.06 1.22
C PRO A 296 -15.34 -2.12 0.99
N PHE A 297 -14.44 -2.54 0.10
CA PHE A 297 -13.27 -1.79 -0.35
C PHE A 297 -13.04 -1.93 -1.85
N PHE A 298 -13.10 -3.15 -2.38
CA PHE A 298 -12.73 -3.45 -3.76
C PHE A 298 -13.78 -2.97 -4.76
N GLU A 299 -13.28 -2.49 -5.90
CA GLU A 299 -14.05 -1.90 -6.99
C GLU A 299 -14.89 -2.92 -7.76
N ASP A 300 -14.41 -4.15 -7.84
CA ASP A 300 -14.92 -5.26 -8.66
C ASP A 300 -15.93 -6.15 -7.92
N VAL A 301 -16.14 -5.91 -6.62
CA VAL A 301 -17.15 -6.59 -5.81
C VAL A 301 -18.46 -5.79 -5.86
N PRO A 302 -19.54 -6.32 -6.44
CA PRO A 302 -20.80 -5.60 -6.55
C PRO A 302 -21.56 -5.50 -5.22
N GLY A 303 -21.36 -6.48 -4.32
CA GLY A 303 -22.13 -6.65 -3.09
C GLY A 303 -21.42 -6.21 -1.82
N TRP A 304 -22.02 -6.56 -0.67
CA TRP A 304 -21.34 -6.40 0.62
C TRP A 304 -20.18 -7.37 0.75
N SER A 305 -19.08 -6.93 1.34
CA SER A 305 -17.95 -7.78 1.70
C SER A 305 -17.21 -7.12 2.86
N ASP A 306 -16.91 -7.85 3.93
CA ASP A 306 -16.02 -7.35 4.98
C ASP A 306 -14.58 -7.69 4.57
N THR A 307 -13.71 -6.67 4.55
CA THR A 307 -12.40 -6.77 3.91
C THR A 307 -11.27 -6.68 4.93
N GLN A 308 -10.24 -7.50 4.72
CA GLN A 308 -9.07 -7.50 5.59
C GLN A 308 -8.30 -6.17 5.53
N ILE A 309 -8.21 -5.57 4.35
CA ILE A 309 -7.51 -4.30 4.16
C ILE A 309 -8.11 -3.18 5.02
N ASN A 310 -9.45 -3.09 5.12
CA ASN A 310 -10.11 -2.10 5.95
C ASN A 310 -9.77 -2.29 7.43
N ALA A 311 -9.85 -3.53 7.92
CA ALA A 311 -9.55 -3.90 9.29
C ALA A 311 -8.09 -3.58 9.66
N ILE A 312 -7.14 -4.09 8.88
CA ILE A 312 -5.72 -4.03 9.22
C ILE A 312 -5.11 -2.65 8.94
N THR A 313 -5.62 -1.92 7.95
CA THR A 313 -5.20 -0.52 7.72
C THR A 313 -5.64 0.37 8.89
N PHE A 314 -6.84 0.15 9.46
CA PHE A 314 -7.25 0.86 10.66
C PHE A 314 -6.48 0.43 11.90
N ALA A 315 -6.21 -0.87 12.09
CA ALA A 315 -5.36 -1.36 13.17
C ALA A 315 -3.96 -0.73 13.14
N ARG A 316 -3.37 -0.61 11.95
CA ARG A 316 -2.10 0.10 11.75
C ARG A 316 -2.21 1.58 12.12
N TYR A 317 -3.25 2.26 11.66
CA TYR A 317 -3.49 3.67 12.02
C TYR A 317 -3.60 3.85 13.54
N MET A 318 -4.29 2.94 14.24
CA MET A 318 -4.39 2.94 15.69
C MET A 318 -3.03 2.78 16.36
N MET A 319 -2.18 1.89 15.86
CA MET A 319 -0.82 1.70 16.39
C MET A 319 0.08 2.92 16.17
N GLU A 320 0.03 3.52 14.98
CA GLU A 320 0.82 4.71 14.64
C GLU A 320 0.29 5.99 15.33
N ASN A 321 -0.96 5.96 15.82
CA ASN A 321 -1.62 7.07 16.52
C ASN A 321 -2.18 6.61 17.88
N HIS A 322 -1.46 5.75 18.59
CA HIS A 322 -1.97 5.06 19.79
C HIS A 322 -2.40 6.02 20.92
N PHE A 323 -1.90 7.25 20.94
CA PHE A 323 -2.35 8.30 21.87
C PHE A 323 -3.83 8.68 21.69
N LEU A 324 -4.42 8.40 20.52
CA LEU A 324 -5.85 8.57 20.27
C LEU A 324 -6.68 7.38 20.78
N PHE A 325 -6.05 6.27 21.17
CA PHE A 325 -6.68 4.99 21.49
C PHE A 325 -6.07 4.41 22.78
N PRO A 326 -6.57 4.80 23.97
CA PRO A 326 -6.00 4.33 25.24
C PRO A 326 -5.90 2.81 25.36
N ASP A 327 -6.89 2.08 24.82
CA ASP A 327 -6.95 0.61 24.86
C ASP A 327 -6.44 -0.06 23.57
N TRP A 328 -5.59 0.63 22.79
CA TRP A 328 -5.17 0.17 21.46
C TRP A 328 -4.62 -1.25 21.46
N LYS A 329 -3.90 -1.67 22.51
CA LYS A 329 -3.31 -3.02 22.57
C LYS A 329 -4.40 -4.10 22.46
N GLN A 330 -5.39 -4.02 23.35
CA GLN A 330 -6.50 -4.98 23.37
C GLN A 330 -7.36 -4.84 22.11
N GLN A 331 -7.60 -3.61 21.65
CA GLN A 331 -8.46 -3.38 20.49
C GLN A 331 -7.82 -3.89 19.19
N VAL A 332 -6.52 -3.64 18.97
CA VAL A 332 -5.80 -4.17 17.80
C VAL A 332 -5.72 -5.69 17.84
N ALA A 333 -5.45 -6.29 19.01
CA ALA A 333 -5.46 -7.74 19.16
C ALA A 333 -6.83 -8.34 18.75
N LYS A 334 -7.95 -7.73 19.15
CA LYS A 334 -9.30 -8.14 18.72
C LYS A 334 -9.53 -8.03 17.22
N ILE A 335 -8.93 -7.03 16.55
CA ILE A 335 -9.00 -6.92 15.09
C ILE A 335 -8.24 -8.09 14.44
N PHE A 336 -7.04 -8.42 14.93
CA PHE A 336 -6.28 -9.57 14.44
C PHE A 336 -7.03 -10.88 14.66
N ASP A 337 -7.65 -11.06 15.83
CA ASP A 337 -8.46 -12.24 16.13
C ASP A 337 -9.65 -12.36 15.16
N TRP A 338 -10.35 -11.25 14.88
CA TRP A 338 -11.41 -11.23 13.87
C TRP A 338 -10.89 -11.63 12.47
N VAL A 339 -9.71 -11.15 12.07
CA VAL A 339 -9.11 -11.54 10.78
C VAL A 339 -8.87 -13.04 10.72
N TYR A 340 -8.25 -13.65 11.73
CA TYR A 340 -8.04 -15.11 11.72
C TYR A 340 -9.36 -15.89 11.82
N GLU A 341 -10.32 -15.41 12.60
CA GLU A 341 -11.62 -16.09 12.75
C GLU A 341 -12.42 -16.08 11.44
N LYS A 342 -12.45 -14.95 10.72
CA LYS A 342 -13.29 -14.77 9.53
C LYS A 342 -12.58 -15.06 8.22
N LEU A 343 -11.30 -14.76 8.15
CA LEU A 343 -10.50 -14.76 6.93
C LEU A 343 -9.23 -15.61 7.05
N GLY A 344 -8.97 -16.25 8.20
CA GLY A 344 -7.86 -17.17 8.35
C GLY A 344 -8.00 -18.39 7.43
N ASN A 345 -6.88 -18.85 6.89
CA ASN A 345 -6.82 -19.97 5.96
C ASN A 345 -5.70 -20.94 6.36
N ASP A 346 -6.11 -22.14 6.75
CA ASP A 346 -5.24 -23.20 7.28
C ASP A 346 -4.70 -24.14 6.19
N SER A 347 -4.87 -23.82 4.90
CA SER A 347 -4.44 -24.68 3.78
C SER A 347 -2.94 -25.03 3.79
N TRP A 348 -2.11 -24.20 4.43
CA TRP A 348 -0.66 -24.40 4.57
C TRP A 348 -0.21 -24.64 6.01
N LYS A 349 -1.13 -24.93 6.93
CA LYS A 349 -0.82 -25.19 8.35
C LYS A 349 0.16 -26.35 8.55
N LYS A 350 0.18 -27.32 7.63
CA LYS A 350 1.16 -28.42 7.61
C LYS A 350 2.62 -27.94 7.45
N TYR A 351 2.83 -26.73 6.97
CA TYR A 351 4.13 -26.06 6.87
C TYR A 351 4.30 -24.97 7.94
N GLY A 352 3.50 -25.02 9.01
CA GLY A 352 3.59 -24.10 10.16
C GLY A 352 2.94 -22.73 9.98
N VAL A 353 2.30 -22.45 8.84
CA VAL A 353 1.74 -21.11 8.55
C VAL A 353 0.21 -21.12 8.41
N THR A 354 -0.45 -20.17 9.06
CA THR A 354 -1.84 -19.79 8.77
C THR A 354 -1.83 -18.48 8.01
N VAL A 355 -2.40 -18.48 6.81
CA VAL A 355 -2.43 -17.33 5.89
C VAL A 355 -3.79 -16.64 5.94
N VAL A 356 -3.96 -15.54 5.21
CA VAL A 356 -5.16 -14.70 5.30
C VAL A 356 -5.80 -14.51 3.93
N ASN A 357 -7.10 -14.75 3.88
CA ASN A 357 -7.97 -14.46 2.75
C ASN A 357 -8.24 -12.97 2.62
N GLU A 358 -8.53 -12.52 1.41
CA GLU A 358 -8.77 -11.11 1.09
C GLU A 358 -10.00 -10.53 1.81
N GLN A 359 -11.13 -11.22 1.70
CA GLN A 359 -12.43 -10.69 2.12
C GLN A 359 -13.51 -11.79 2.21
N THR A 360 -14.67 -11.46 2.79
CA THR A 360 -15.73 -12.46 3.02
C THR A 360 -16.45 -12.91 1.75
N SER A 361 -16.58 -12.04 0.73
CA SER A 361 -17.23 -12.39 -0.54
C SER A 361 -16.29 -13.03 -1.57
N TYR A 362 -14.98 -12.98 -1.31
CA TYR A 362 -13.93 -13.61 -2.11
C TYR A 362 -12.87 -14.20 -1.17
N PRO A 363 -13.12 -15.41 -0.60
CA PRO A 363 -12.27 -16.00 0.44
C PRO A 363 -11.03 -16.67 -0.17
N VAL A 364 -10.25 -15.91 -0.93
CA VAL A 364 -9.01 -16.35 -1.58
C VAL A 364 -7.81 -15.79 -0.83
N PRO A 365 -6.80 -16.62 -0.50
CA PRO A 365 -5.58 -16.15 0.16
C PRO A 365 -4.69 -15.41 -0.84
N GLY A 366 -4.26 -14.21 -0.47
CA GLY A 366 -3.36 -13.39 -1.29
C GLY A 366 -2.06 -13.04 -0.56
N GLN A 367 -0.97 -12.92 -1.31
CA GLN A 367 0.35 -12.49 -0.81
C GLN A 367 0.30 -11.10 -0.18
N SER A 368 -0.49 -10.20 -0.75
CA SER A 368 -0.71 -8.83 -0.26
C SER A 368 -1.36 -8.86 1.13
N HIS A 369 -2.50 -9.55 1.27
CA HIS A 369 -3.23 -9.67 2.53
C HIS A 369 -2.44 -10.40 3.60
N THR A 370 -1.80 -11.50 3.24
CA THR A 370 -1.01 -12.29 4.20
C THR A 370 0.21 -11.51 4.69
N SER A 371 0.94 -10.82 3.82
CA SER A 371 2.05 -9.96 4.23
C SER A 371 1.58 -8.70 4.98
N ARG A 372 0.40 -8.15 4.66
CA ARG A 372 -0.23 -7.04 5.41
C ARG A 372 -0.46 -7.42 6.86
N GLN A 373 -1.02 -8.62 7.09
CA GLN A 373 -1.24 -9.15 8.43
C GLN A 373 0.09 -9.26 9.18
N ALA A 374 1.08 -9.93 8.58
CA ALA A 374 2.40 -10.11 9.18
C ALA A 374 3.06 -8.77 9.55
N ALA A 375 3.05 -7.80 8.64
CA ALA A 375 3.64 -6.48 8.90
C ALA A 375 2.93 -5.73 10.05
N ALA A 376 1.62 -5.90 10.19
CA ALA A 376 0.87 -5.30 11.29
C ALA A 376 1.15 -6.01 12.63
N GLU A 377 1.28 -7.33 12.64
CA GLU A 377 1.63 -8.10 13.84
C GLU A 377 3.04 -7.81 14.34
N LEU A 378 4.01 -7.66 13.42
CA LEU A 378 5.37 -7.26 13.77
C LEU A 378 5.42 -5.83 14.34
N LEU A 379 4.64 -4.90 13.78
CA LEU A 379 4.49 -3.56 14.35
C LEU A 379 3.84 -3.61 15.74
N TYR A 380 2.83 -4.45 15.92
CA TYR A 380 2.19 -4.66 17.22
C TYR A 380 3.20 -5.18 18.24
N ALA A 381 4.03 -6.16 17.89
CA ALA A 381 5.07 -6.69 18.76
C ALA A 381 6.10 -5.62 19.14
N GLN A 382 6.57 -4.83 18.16
CA GLN A 382 7.50 -3.73 18.38
C GLN A 382 6.97 -2.71 19.40
N LEU A 383 5.69 -2.33 19.31
CA LEU A 383 5.10 -1.29 20.14
C LEU A 383 4.56 -1.81 21.49
N SER A 384 4.08 -3.05 21.53
CA SER A 384 3.41 -3.61 22.70
C SER A 384 4.33 -4.43 23.60
N GLY A 385 5.40 -5.01 23.03
CA GLY A 385 6.25 -6.03 23.64
C GLY A 385 5.73 -7.47 23.49
N ASP A 386 4.51 -7.66 22.98
CA ASP A 386 3.91 -8.98 22.79
C ASP A 386 4.38 -9.61 21.47
N THR A 387 5.24 -10.62 21.58
CA THR A 387 5.86 -11.31 20.45
C THR A 387 5.17 -12.62 20.07
N SER A 388 4.02 -12.93 20.68
CA SER A 388 3.31 -14.23 20.51
C SER A 388 2.93 -14.58 19.08
N ARG A 389 2.84 -13.57 18.19
CA ARG A 389 2.48 -13.73 16.78
C ARG A 389 3.67 -13.66 15.81
N ASN A 390 4.87 -13.33 16.30
CA ASN A 390 6.04 -13.08 15.45
C ASN A 390 6.40 -14.28 14.57
N GLU A 391 6.29 -15.49 15.11
CA GLU A 391 6.61 -16.71 14.36
C GLU A 391 5.71 -16.86 13.13
N ASN A 392 4.39 -16.83 13.31
CA ASN A 392 3.46 -16.92 12.19
C ASN A 392 3.61 -15.74 11.23
N ALA A 393 3.85 -14.52 11.73
CA ALA A 393 4.09 -13.35 10.89
C ALA A 393 5.32 -13.54 9.96
N VAL A 394 6.42 -14.08 10.48
CA VAL A 394 7.61 -14.38 9.64
C VAL A 394 7.29 -15.50 8.64
N LEU A 395 6.57 -16.55 9.05
CA LEU A 395 6.17 -17.63 8.15
C LEU A 395 5.19 -17.17 7.06
N GLN A 396 4.31 -16.22 7.36
CA GLN A 396 3.43 -15.55 6.39
C GLN A 396 4.24 -14.78 5.34
N LEU A 397 5.29 -14.05 5.75
CA LEU A 397 6.19 -13.37 4.83
C LEU A 397 7.01 -14.35 3.98
N ASN A 398 7.45 -15.48 4.55
CA ASN A 398 8.11 -16.57 3.83
C ASN A 398 7.16 -17.16 2.77
N TRP A 399 5.93 -17.51 3.15
CA TRP A 399 4.91 -18.06 2.27
C TRP A 399 4.60 -17.12 1.11
N ALA A 400 4.48 -15.83 1.38
CA ALA A 400 4.15 -14.84 0.35
C ALA A 400 5.21 -14.79 -0.77
N THR A 401 6.48 -15.09 -0.48
CA THR A 401 7.55 -15.04 -1.51
C THR A 401 7.27 -15.93 -2.71
N TYR A 402 6.53 -17.05 -2.52
CA TYR A 402 6.26 -18.06 -3.53
C TYR A 402 5.38 -17.56 -4.69
N MET A 403 4.71 -16.42 -4.50
CA MET A 403 3.85 -15.81 -5.51
C MET A 403 4.67 -15.03 -6.52
N VAL A 404 5.99 -14.89 -6.33
CA VAL A 404 6.88 -14.12 -7.19
C VAL A 404 7.85 -15.06 -7.90
N ASN A 405 7.84 -15.05 -9.23
CA ASN A 405 8.80 -15.81 -10.02
C ASN A 405 10.15 -15.09 -10.19
N GLU A 406 11.10 -15.74 -10.86
CA GLU A 406 12.44 -15.19 -11.10
C GLU A 406 12.44 -13.84 -11.84
N ALA A 407 11.45 -13.61 -12.71
CA ALA A 407 11.30 -12.39 -13.49
C ALA A 407 10.51 -11.28 -12.76
N GLY A 408 10.05 -11.53 -11.53
CA GLY A 408 9.25 -10.58 -10.76
C GLY A 408 7.75 -10.56 -11.11
N ILE A 409 7.25 -11.57 -11.83
CA ILE A 409 5.80 -11.75 -12.01
C ILE A 409 5.20 -12.22 -10.67
N SER A 410 4.17 -11.52 -10.20
CA SER A 410 3.49 -11.78 -8.93
C SER A 410 2.07 -12.30 -9.16
N ASN A 411 1.81 -13.59 -8.96
CA ASN A 411 0.50 -14.20 -9.26
C ASN A 411 -0.16 -14.72 -7.99
N TYR A 412 -1.44 -14.42 -7.79
CA TYR A 412 -2.20 -15.00 -6.68
C TYR A 412 -2.27 -16.54 -6.78
N PRO A 413 -2.34 -17.27 -5.66
CA PRO A 413 -2.74 -18.67 -5.67
C PRO A 413 -4.11 -18.82 -6.36
N ARG A 414 -4.17 -19.63 -7.41
CA ARG A 414 -5.36 -20.01 -8.20
C ARG A 414 -6.04 -18.88 -8.96
N ASP A 415 -5.34 -17.76 -9.13
CA ASP A 415 -5.92 -16.53 -9.67
C ASP A 415 -4.87 -15.81 -10.57
N GLU A 416 -5.06 -14.52 -10.82
CA GLU A 416 -4.35 -13.72 -11.82
C GLU A 416 -3.22 -12.85 -11.20
N VAL A 417 -2.53 -12.10 -12.07
CA VAL A 417 -1.48 -11.13 -11.69
C VAL A 417 -2.14 -9.76 -11.48
N TRP A 418 -2.74 -9.57 -10.31
CA TRP A 418 -3.32 -8.29 -9.90
C TRP A 418 -2.23 -7.28 -9.56
N PHE A 419 -2.32 -6.05 -10.06
CA PHE A 419 -1.28 -5.03 -9.82
C PHE A 419 -1.37 -4.38 -8.45
N SER A 420 -2.59 -4.03 -8.02
CA SER A 420 -2.90 -3.57 -6.66
C SER A 420 -2.22 -4.51 -5.67
N ASP A 421 -2.56 -5.78 -5.72
CA ASP A 421 -2.20 -6.73 -4.70
C ASP A 421 -0.87 -7.45 -4.96
N GLY A 422 -0.48 -7.65 -6.21
CA GLY A 422 0.76 -8.35 -6.55
C GLY A 422 2.00 -7.47 -6.42
N TYR A 423 1.85 -6.14 -6.39
CA TYR A 423 2.98 -5.22 -6.44
C TYR A 423 2.84 -4.09 -5.42
N VAL A 424 1.86 -3.20 -5.62
CA VAL A 424 1.85 -1.89 -4.96
C VAL A 424 1.31 -1.93 -3.55
N ASP A 425 0.46 -2.88 -3.21
CA ASP A 425 0.11 -3.17 -1.84
C ASP A 425 1.13 -4.12 -1.19
N TYR A 426 1.74 -5.01 -1.97
CA TYR A 426 2.59 -6.08 -1.47
C TYR A 426 3.96 -5.61 -0.96
N ILE A 427 4.70 -4.83 -1.76
CA ILE A 427 6.10 -4.46 -1.45
C ILE A 427 6.22 -3.71 -0.13
N ARG A 428 5.30 -2.76 0.14
CA ARG A 428 5.30 -1.99 1.40
C ARG A 428 5.26 -2.88 2.63
N HIS A 429 4.65 -4.06 2.57
CA HIS A 429 4.53 -4.92 3.74
C HIS A 429 5.87 -5.54 4.16
N TYR A 430 6.74 -5.90 3.22
CA TYR A 430 8.13 -6.27 3.56
C TYR A 430 8.91 -5.10 4.13
N LEU A 431 8.83 -3.92 3.49
CA LEU A 431 9.53 -2.72 3.96
C LEU A 431 9.12 -2.36 5.39
N ARG A 432 7.82 -2.41 5.68
CA ARG A 432 7.24 -2.17 7.01
C ARG A 432 7.62 -3.26 8.02
N ALA A 433 7.63 -4.53 7.61
CA ALA A 433 8.06 -5.63 8.46
C ALA A 433 9.54 -5.50 8.85
N MET A 434 10.40 -5.11 7.89
CA MET A 434 11.81 -4.83 8.14
C MET A 434 12.00 -3.62 9.07
N THR A 435 11.17 -2.59 8.99
CA THR A 435 11.16 -1.51 9.99
C THR A 435 10.89 -2.04 11.39
N SER A 436 9.87 -2.90 11.55
CA SER A 436 9.43 -3.37 12.87
C SER A 436 10.29 -4.47 13.46
N LEU A 437 10.90 -5.30 12.61
CA LEU A 437 11.87 -6.32 12.98
C LEU A 437 13.12 -6.19 12.09
N PRO A 438 14.06 -5.29 12.42
CA PRO A 438 15.24 -4.99 11.58
C PRO A 438 16.18 -6.15 11.28
N THR A 439 16.07 -7.28 12.00
CA THR A 439 16.80 -8.51 11.66
C THR A 439 16.31 -9.14 10.35
N LEU A 440 15.12 -8.79 9.87
CA LEU A 440 14.61 -9.17 8.55
C LEU A 440 15.18 -8.31 7.41
N ALA A 441 15.91 -7.23 7.71
CA ALA A 441 16.56 -6.41 6.70
C ALA A 441 17.95 -6.97 6.34
N PRO A 442 18.39 -6.85 5.06
CA PRO A 442 19.65 -7.41 4.60
C PRO A 442 20.85 -6.90 5.42
N ALA A 443 21.78 -7.81 5.71
CA ALA A 443 22.96 -7.52 6.52
C ALA A 443 24.17 -7.04 5.71
N ASN A 444 24.11 -7.18 4.39
CA ASN A 444 25.18 -6.92 3.44
C ASN A 444 25.00 -5.59 2.68
N ALA A 445 24.08 -4.72 3.15
CA ALA A 445 23.85 -3.41 2.59
C ALA A 445 23.29 -2.45 3.66
N ASN A 446 23.49 -1.15 3.42
CA ASN A 446 22.97 -0.10 4.28
C ASN A 446 21.60 0.36 3.76
N HIS A 447 20.60 0.46 4.63
CA HIS A 447 19.25 0.90 4.25
C HIS A 447 18.59 1.73 5.35
N ILE A 448 18.03 2.88 4.99
CA ILE A 448 17.10 3.62 5.85
C ILE A 448 15.80 2.81 5.88
N LEU A 449 15.47 2.25 7.04
CA LEU A 449 14.28 1.43 7.24
C LEU A 449 13.05 2.29 7.57
N SER A 450 13.25 3.41 8.27
CA SER A 450 12.19 4.38 8.56
C SER A 450 12.73 5.77 8.88
N SER A 451 11.87 6.76 8.68
CA SER A 451 11.99 8.12 9.22
C SER A 451 10.63 8.56 9.76
N THR A 452 10.63 9.39 10.81
CA THR A 452 9.42 10.11 11.25
C THR A 452 9.08 11.32 10.37
N SER A 453 9.93 11.62 9.38
CA SER A 453 9.70 12.62 8.32
C SER A 453 9.77 11.94 6.93
N ILE A 454 9.60 12.72 5.87
CA ILE A 454 9.72 12.22 4.48
C ILE A 454 11.15 12.43 3.99
N ILE A 455 11.80 11.34 3.57
CA ILE A 455 13.13 11.34 2.95
C ILE A 455 13.01 11.92 1.53
N SER A 456 13.54 13.11 1.32
CA SER A 456 13.54 13.82 0.03
C SER A 456 14.75 13.45 -0.84
N LYS A 457 15.89 13.13 -0.21
CA LYS A 457 17.12 12.64 -0.85
C LYS A 457 17.68 11.46 -0.08
N ALA A 458 18.11 10.39 -0.75
CA ALA A 458 18.84 9.29 -0.13
C ALA A 458 19.90 8.75 -1.10
N ASP A 459 21.16 8.83 -0.71
CA ASP A 459 22.31 8.33 -1.43
C ASP A 459 23.05 7.31 -0.56
N TYR A 460 23.51 6.23 -1.18
CA TYR A 460 24.15 5.10 -0.51
C TYR A 460 25.48 4.77 -1.17
N ALA A 461 26.53 4.56 -0.36
CA ALA A 461 27.79 4.05 -0.85
C ALA A 461 27.64 2.65 -1.50
N PRO A 462 28.45 2.32 -2.51
CA PRO A 462 29.46 3.16 -3.17
C PRO A 462 28.86 4.10 -4.24
N ASN A 463 27.56 3.97 -4.54
CA ASN A 463 26.90 4.63 -5.66
C ASN A 463 26.13 5.88 -5.20
N PHE A 464 26.87 6.93 -4.84
CA PHE A 464 26.30 8.27 -4.72
C PHE A 464 25.98 8.82 -6.11
N ASN A 465 24.92 9.61 -6.25
CA ASN A 465 24.47 10.18 -7.54
C ASN A 465 23.89 9.13 -8.51
N LYS A 466 22.83 8.42 -8.10
CA LYS A 466 21.99 7.67 -9.05
C LYS A 466 21.09 8.63 -9.85
N GLY A 467 21.68 9.50 -10.67
CA GLY A 467 20.96 10.29 -11.68
C GLY A 467 20.65 11.75 -11.34
N ASN A 468 21.29 12.35 -10.32
CA ASN A 468 21.05 13.74 -9.92
C ASN A 468 22.32 14.44 -9.41
N VAL A 469 22.44 15.74 -9.63
CA VAL A 469 23.57 16.54 -9.10
C VAL A 469 23.73 16.30 -7.59
N LEU A 470 24.96 16.04 -7.15
CA LEU A 470 25.27 15.88 -5.73
C LEU A 470 25.02 17.21 -5.00
N ASP A 471 24.48 17.12 -3.79
CA ASP A 471 24.29 18.29 -2.93
C ASP A 471 25.56 18.64 -2.16
N MET A 472 26.68 18.03 -2.55
CA MET A 472 27.98 18.14 -1.91
C MET A 472 29.10 17.85 -2.91
N PRO A 473 30.34 18.32 -2.65
CA PRO A 473 31.51 17.96 -3.44
C PRO A 473 31.69 16.45 -3.53
N PHE A 474 32.13 15.96 -4.70
CA PHE A 474 32.33 14.53 -4.94
C PHE A 474 33.36 13.93 -3.97
N GLU A 475 34.39 14.70 -3.61
CA GLU A 475 35.44 14.31 -2.68
C GLU A 475 34.90 14.01 -1.27
N GLU A 476 33.81 14.65 -0.85
CA GLU A 476 33.17 14.35 0.43
C GLU A 476 32.51 12.97 0.44
N THR A 477 32.05 12.47 -0.72
CA THR A 477 31.34 11.18 -0.81
C THR A 477 32.22 9.98 -0.49
N ALA A 478 33.55 10.10 -0.67
CA ALA A 478 34.50 9.01 -0.43
C ALA A 478 34.53 8.52 1.03
N GLN A 479 34.08 9.35 1.98
CA GLN A 479 34.05 9.03 3.41
C GLN A 479 32.64 8.70 3.91
N LEU A 480 31.63 8.76 3.06
CA LEU A 480 30.24 8.59 3.46
C LEU A 480 29.78 7.15 3.17
N LYS A 481 29.02 6.59 4.10
CA LYS A 481 28.23 5.38 3.91
C LYS A 481 26.83 5.71 3.40
N ILE A 482 26.24 6.77 3.94
CA ILE A 482 24.89 7.24 3.60
C ILE A 482 24.85 8.77 3.67
N PHE A 483 24.16 9.38 2.73
CA PHE A 483 23.73 10.77 2.78
C PHE A 483 22.23 10.83 2.58
N TYR A 484 21.52 11.59 3.40
CA TYR A 484 20.10 11.83 3.15
C TYR A 484 19.64 13.20 3.57
N LYS A 485 18.54 13.63 2.95
CA LYS A 485 17.77 14.80 3.35
C LYS A 485 16.33 14.40 3.66
N ILE A 486 15.75 15.09 4.63
CA ILE A 486 14.35 14.96 5.00
C ILE A 486 13.60 16.30 4.83
N PHE A 487 12.28 16.25 4.93
CA PHE A 487 11.43 17.44 4.89
C PHE A 487 11.55 18.27 6.20
N ASP A 488 11.39 17.63 7.35
CA ASP A 488 11.46 18.28 8.66
C ASP A 488 12.90 18.47 9.13
N LYS A 489 13.14 19.36 10.08
CA LYS A 489 14.44 19.44 10.80
C LYS A 489 14.50 18.52 12.02
N ASN A 490 13.34 18.14 12.54
CA ASN A 490 13.20 17.28 13.70
C ASN A 490 12.67 15.92 13.28
N ALA A 491 13.50 14.89 13.40
CA ALA A 491 13.09 13.55 13.06
C ALA A 491 13.90 12.48 13.79
N ILE A 492 13.39 11.26 13.69
CA ILE A 492 14.04 10.03 14.11
C ILE A 492 14.11 9.09 12.92
N GLU A 493 15.30 8.59 12.63
CA GLU A 493 15.52 7.55 11.62
C GLU A 493 16.01 6.25 12.23
N THR A 494 15.55 5.13 11.66
CA THR A 494 16.09 3.79 11.94
C THR A 494 16.74 3.25 10.67
N ILE A 495 17.99 2.81 10.79
CA ILE A 495 18.85 2.45 9.65
C ILE A 495 19.49 1.09 9.92
N ARG A 496 19.35 0.17 8.96
CA ARG A 496 20.13 -1.07 8.92
C ARG A 496 21.50 -0.76 8.36
N MET A 497 22.57 -1.13 9.06
CA MET A 497 23.93 -0.89 8.58
C MET A 497 24.82 -2.13 8.67
N MET A 498 25.75 -2.25 7.72
CA MET A 498 26.76 -3.32 7.66
C MET A 498 27.75 -3.23 8.82
N ASP A 499 28.08 -2.02 9.27
CA ASP A 499 29.04 -1.76 10.34
C ASP A 499 28.64 -0.52 11.13
N LYS A 500 29.11 -0.42 12.38
CA LYS A 500 28.93 0.76 13.21
C LYS A 500 29.51 2.01 12.49
N PRO A 501 28.79 3.14 12.46
CA PRO A 501 29.32 4.38 11.90
C PRO A 501 30.43 4.95 12.79
N ILE A 502 31.40 5.64 12.16
CA ILE A 502 32.49 6.33 12.85
C ILE A 502 32.00 7.70 13.33
N GLN A 503 31.20 8.37 12.51
CA GLN A 503 30.72 9.72 12.78
C GLN A 503 29.39 9.96 12.06
N ILE A 504 28.49 10.67 12.73
CA ILE A 504 27.23 11.14 12.14
C ILE A 504 27.18 12.64 12.29
N LEU A 505 26.77 13.32 11.21
CA LEU A 505 26.62 14.76 11.21
C LEU A 505 25.16 15.15 10.90
N GLN A 506 24.64 16.12 11.67
CA GLN A 506 23.46 16.90 11.30
C GLN A 506 23.93 18.22 10.68
N GLY A 507 23.76 18.39 9.37
CA GLY A 507 24.42 19.44 8.61
C GLY A 507 25.95 19.31 8.70
N ASN A 508 26.57 20.18 9.50
CA ASN A 508 28.01 20.20 9.80
C ASN A 508 28.34 19.88 11.27
N GLU A 509 27.33 19.68 12.11
CA GLU A 509 27.50 19.40 13.53
C GLU A 509 27.60 17.90 13.77
N VAL A 510 28.57 17.46 14.59
CA VAL A 510 28.71 16.06 14.95
C VAL A 510 27.66 15.69 16.00
N LEU A 511 26.87 14.65 15.71
CA LEU A 511 25.95 14.07 16.69
C LEU A 511 26.70 13.12 17.63
N PRO A 512 26.53 13.24 18.96
CA PRO A 512 27.15 12.33 19.92
C PRO A 512 26.44 10.97 19.95
N GLU A 513 27.21 9.91 20.19
CA GLU A 513 26.65 8.61 20.56
C GLU A 513 26.04 8.69 21.97
N LYS A 514 24.85 8.12 22.14
CA LYS A 514 24.10 8.12 23.40
C LYS A 514 23.44 6.77 23.62
N GLU A 515 23.32 6.36 24.88
CA GLU A 515 22.53 5.17 25.23
C GLU A 515 21.03 5.38 24.97
N ASN A 516 20.52 6.58 25.31
CA ASN A 516 19.12 6.95 25.20
C ASN A 516 18.92 8.23 24.38
N LEU A 517 18.00 8.21 23.42
CA LEU A 517 17.72 9.30 22.48
C LEU A 517 16.63 10.28 22.97
N GLN A 518 16.78 10.80 24.19
CA GLN A 518 15.90 11.87 24.68
C GLN A 518 16.20 13.22 23.99
N ASN A 519 17.46 13.45 23.64
CA ASN A 519 17.95 14.63 22.92
C ASN A 519 18.76 14.20 21.68
N ASP A 520 19.08 15.14 20.79
CA ASP A 520 19.86 14.92 19.56
C ASP A 520 21.10 14.06 19.78
N GLY A 521 21.29 13.04 18.95
CA GLY A 521 22.33 12.04 19.07
C GLY A 521 21.96 10.78 18.31
N TRP A 522 22.77 9.74 18.46
CA TRP A 522 22.50 8.45 17.85
C TRP A 522 22.86 7.31 18.78
N ASN A 523 22.26 6.14 18.57
CA ASN A 523 22.62 4.92 19.29
C ASN A 523 22.85 3.76 18.32
N TRP A 524 23.63 2.78 18.75
CA TRP A 524 23.95 1.60 17.97
C TRP A 524 23.53 0.33 18.70
N LYS A 525 22.72 -0.49 18.03
CA LYS A 525 22.37 -1.83 18.49
C LYS A 525 23.05 -2.86 17.58
N PRO A 526 24.11 -3.56 18.04
CA PRO A 526 24.73 -4.60 17.25
C PRO A 526 23.76 -5.77 17.02
N LEU A 527 23.88 -6.42 15.87
CA LEU A 527 23.25 -7.68 15.51
C LEU A 527 24.35 -8.71 15.19
N ASP A 528 23.99 -9.96 14.92
CA ASP A 528 24.95 -11.02 14.53
C ASP A 528 25.83 -10.62 13.33
N THR A 529 25.33 -9.75 12.46
CA THR A 529 26.10 -9.11 11.40
C THR A 529 25.66 -7.65 11.26
N GLY A 530 26.61 -6.73 11.43
CA GLY A 530 26.33 -5.29 11.44
C GLY A 530 25.44 -4.87 12.61
N GLY A 531 24.49 -3.97 12.36
CA GLY A 531 23.58 -3.52 13.41
C GLY A 531 22.50 -2.56 12.92
N VAL A 532 21.77 -2.04 13.91
CA VAL A 532 20.71 -1.04 13.75
C VAL A 532 21.19 0.26 14.37
N LEU A 533 21.20 1.30 13.56
CA LEU A 533 21.47 2.67 13.96
C LEU A 533 20.14 3.40 14.14
N THR A 534 19.96 4.08 15.27
CA THR A 534 18.88 5.05 15.46
C THR A 534 19.47 6.43 15.58
N ILE A 535 18.95 7.40 14.83
CA ILE A 535 19.40 8.80 14.86
C ILE A 535 18.22 9.67 15.29
N LYS A 536 18.45 10.59 16.23
CA LYS A 536 17.54 11.68 16.56
C LYS A 536 18.25 13.00 16.33
N HIS A 537 17.60 13.92 15.64
CA HIS A 537 18.16 15.24 15.30
C HIS A 537 17.05 16.29 15.21
N SER A 538 17.41 17.56 15.41
CA SER A 538 16.43 18.66 15.48
C SER A 538 16.86 19.96 14.78
N SER A 539 18.13 20.11 14.40
CA SER A 539 18.67 21.39 13.91
C SER A 539 18.82 21.45 12.38
N SER A 540 18.90 20.30 11.70
CA SER A 540 19.17 20.22 10.26
C SER A 540 18.30 19.17 9.60
N ASN A 541 17.94 19.39 8.33
CA ASN A 541 17.24 18.39 7.53
C ASN A 541 18.20 17.53 6.69
N GLN A 542 19.52 17.61 6.95
CA GLN A 542 20.56 16.92 6.21
C GLN A 542 21.40 16.06 7.15
N ILE A 543 21.57 14.79 6.82
CA ILE A 543 22.35 13.84 7.60
C ILE A 543 23.46 13.21 6.75
N LYS A 544 24.66 13.19 7.31
CA LYS A 544 25.84 12.52 6.74
C LYS A 544 26.29 11.42 7.69
N ILE A 545 26.40 10.19 7.20
CA ILE A 545 26.87 9.03 7.99
C ILE A 545 28.19 8.56 7.40
N LYS A 546 29.25 8.56 8.22
CA LYS A 546 30.61 8.11 7.88
C LYS A 546 30.90 6.74 8.47
#